data_AF-A0A838F384-F1
#
_entry.id   AF-A0A838F384-F1
#
_cell.length_a   1.000
_cell.length_b   1.000
_cell.length_c   1.000
_cell.angle_alpha   90.00
_cell.angle_beta   90.00
_cell.angle_gamma   90.00
#
_symmetry.space_group_name_H-M   'P 1'
#
loop_
_entity.id
_entity.type
_entity.pdbx_description
1 polymer ?
#
loop_
_entity_poly.entity_id
_entity_poly.type
_entity_poly.pdbx_seq_one_letter_code
_entity_poly.pdbx_strand_id
1 'polypeptide(L)'
;MWLVVLLSIFVNCAVFADVQLRTKVYDIDHGHDGEETLILLTSGHVARLKPTKNKTQNNFEQIKKAQQWLDVTLNAKNEIERFTVTAAASDLSGKANLVQPLPNEDYVPTVIPSMEEARAIFRQARYVNKDSQCFNRAHIWSYEWFVNNNVNSNKTWIFFTRRYIRKFKFEWWFHVAPSVRVMEDGIVKEKVMDVKYSRGPLNLKNWTDIFMRDDAVCPRVETYSDYANYPESGTCFYMRSSMYYYQPVDIESQETWGTMKPNWYDTEVKAAYLEAFDEVI
;
A
#
# COMPACT_ATOMS: atom_id res chain seq x y z
N MET A 1 24.47 -28.14 -50.39
CA MET A 1 25.11 -27.59 -49.18
C MET A 1 23.99 -27.33 -48.18
N TRP A 2 23.80 -28.24 -47.22
CA TRP A 2 22.68 -28.23 -46.27
C TRP A 2 23.00 -27.28 -45.11
N LEU A 3 22.21 -26.22 -44.94
CA LEU A 3 22.30 -25.30 -43.81
C LEU A 3 21.30 -25.77 -42.74
N VAL A 4 21.80 -26.47 -41.72
CA VAL A 4 21.02 -26.87 -40.54
C VAL A 4 20.99 -25.68 -39.58
N VAL A 5 19.85 -24.97 -39.53
CA VAL A 5 19.60 -23.92 -38.54
C VAL A 5 19.17 -24.59 -37.24
N LEU A 6 20.08 -24.65 -36.27
CA LEU A 6 19.81 -25.07 -34.90
C LEU A 6 19.01 -23.96 -34.19
N LEU A 7 17.70 -24.15 -34.11
CA LEU A 7 16.79 -23.29 -33.36
C LEU A 7 16.90 -23.65 -31.86
N SER A 8 17.80 -22.99 -31.15
CA SER A 8 17.91 -23.12 -29.69
C SER A 8 16.69 -22.46 -29.03
N ILE A 9 15.69 -23.28 -28.71
CA ILE A 9 14.55 -22.89 -27.87
C ILE A 9 15.08 -22.69 -26.45
N PHE A 10 15.42 -21.45 -26.09
CA PHE A 10 15.61 -21.05 -24.70
C PHE A 10 14.24 -21.12 -24.00
N VAL A 11 13.95 -22.27 -23.39
CA VAL A 11 12.88 -22.37 -22.40
C VAL A 11 13.32 -21.53 -21.21
N ASN A 12 12.94 -20.26 -21.20
CA ASN A 12 12.99 -19.41 -20.02
C ASN A 12 12.02 -20.02 -19.00
N CYS A 13 12.49 -20.98 -18.20
CA CYS A 13 11.87 -21.31 -16.94
C CYS A 13 11.96 -20.05 -16.08
N ALA A 14 10.89 -19.26 -16.07
CA ALA A 14 10.71 -18.21 -15.08
C ALA A 14 10.71 -18.89 -13.72
N VAL A 15 11.86 -18.88 -13.05
CA VAL A 15 11.95 -19.21 -11.64
C VAL A 15 11.21 -18.08 -10.94
N PHE A 16 9.94 -18.31 -10.61
CA PHE A 16 9.18 -17.38 -9.79
C PHE A 16 9.88 -17.32 -8.43
N ALA A 17 10.44 -16.16 -8.11
CA ALA A 17 11.13 -15.95 -6.85
C ALA A 17 10.10 -15.91 -5.71
N ASP A 18 10.40 -16.60 -4.62
CA ASP A 18 9.61 -16.50 -3.40
C ASP A 18 9.69 -15.10 -2.82
N VAL A 19 8.56 -14.62 -2.30
CA VAL A 19 8.46 -13.31 -1.65
C VAL A 19 8.71 -13.48 -0.16
N GLN A 20 9.74 -12.83 0.36
CA GLN A 20 10.08 -12.84 1.79
C GLN A 20 9.74 -11.48 2.39
N LEU A 21 8.93 -11.47 3.45
CA LEU A 21 8.44 -10.23 4.06
C LEU A 21 8.52 -10.35 5.58
N ARG A 22 8.89 -9.25 6.23
CA ARG A 22 8.70 -9.05 7.68
C ARG A 22 7.51 -8.13 7.91
N THR A 23 6.47 -8.60 8.59
CA THR A 23 5.19 -7.90 8.66
C THR A 23 4.39 -8.27 9.92
N LYS A 24 3.14 -7.81 10.03
CA LYS A 24 2.15 -8.26 11.02
C LYS A 24 0.90 -8.72 10.29
N VAL A 25 0.07 -9.53 10.95
CA VAL A 25 -1.28 -9.82 10.46
C VAL A 25 -2.14 -8.59 10.72
N TYR A 26 -2.64 -8.00 9.63
CA TYR A 26 -3.62 -6.93 9.69
C TYR A 26 -5.02 -7.51 9.91
N ASP A 27 -5.45 -8.41 9.04
CA ASP A 27 -6.78 -9.00 9.10
C ASP A 27 -6.82 -10.44 8.54
N ILE A 28 -7.88 -11.17 8.86
CA ILE A 28 -8.09 -12.56 8.43
C ILE A 28 -9.51 -12.68 7.87
N ASP A 29 -9.61 -13.09 6.62
CA ASP A 29 -10.88 -13.44 5.98
C ASP A 29 -10.91 -14.95 5.73
N HIS A 30 -11.76 -15.64 6.49
CA HIS A 30 -11.90 -17.10 6.44
C HIS A 30 -12.53 -17.59 5.13
N GLY A 31 -13.19 -16.72 4.37
CA GLY A 31 -13.95 -17.09 3.17
C GLY A 31 -15.21 -17.90 3.50
N HIS A 32 -15.85 -18.39 2.45
CA HIS A 32 -16.98 -19.33 2.56
C HIS A 32 -16.53 -20.80 2.54
N ASP A 33 -17.46 -21.72 2.74
CA ASP A 33 -17.19 -23.16 2.77
C ASP A 33 -16.42 -23.63 1.52
N GLY A 34 -15.21 -24.15 1.76
CA GLY A 34 -14.31 -24.65 0.71
C GLY A 34 -13.41 -23.59 0.07
N GLU A 35 -13.57 -22.31 0.43
CA GLU A 35 -12.66 -21.26 -0.01
C GLU A 35 -11.37 -21.23 0.81
N GLU A 36 -10.35 -20.58 0.24
CA GLU A 36 -9.09 -20.30 0.95
C GLU A 36 -9.28 -19.19 1.99
N THR A 37 -8.50 -19.26 3.07
CA THR A 37 -8.39 -18.16 4.03
C THR A 37 -7.38 -17.14 3.51
N LEU A 38 -7.78 -15.88 3.48
CA LEU A 38 -6.91 -14.75 3.18
C LEU A 38 -6.35 -14.17 4.47
N ILE A 39 -5.03 -14.03 4.53
CA ILE A 39 -4.30 -13.34 5.59
C ILE A 39 -3.82 -12.02 5.02
N LEU A 40 -4.42 -10.93 5.46
CA LEU A 40 -4.00 -9.59 5.09
C LEU A 40 -2.83 -9.17 5.96
N LEU A 41 -1.76 -8.71 5.32
CA LEU A 41 -0.53 -8.33 5.99
C LEU A 41 -0.42 -6.81 6.06
N THR A 42 0.19 -6.26 7.12
CA THR A 42 0.41 -4.80 7.21
C THR A 42 1.32 -4.26 6.11
N SER A 43 2.07 -5.14 5.42
CA SER A 43 2.83 -4.81 4.20
C SER A 43 1.94 -4.47 3.00
N GLY A 44 0.64 -4.74 3.06
CA GLY A 44 -0.30 -4.64 1.95
C GLY A 44 -0.48 -5.94 1.16
N HIS A 45 0.40 -6.92 1.36
CA HIS A 45 0.29 -8.23 0.72
C HIS A 45 -0.87 -9.05 1.27
N VAL A 46 -1.42 -9.91 0.42
CA VAL A 46 -2.42 -10.93 0.76
C VAL A 46 -1.76 -12.28 0.68
N ALA A 47 -1.59 -12.91 1.83
CA ALA A 47 -1.14 -14.29 1.93
C ALA A 47 -2.34 -15.25 1.95
N ARG A 48 -2.17 -16.45 1.40
CA ARG A 48 -3.22 -17.47 1.29
C ARG A 48 -2.86 -18.69 2.13
N LEU A 49 -3.85 -19.17 2.88
CA LEU A 49 -3.79 -20.49 3.50
C LEU A 49 -4.68 -21.43 2.69
N LYS A 50 -4.09 -22.55 2.25
CA LYS A 50 -4.87 -23.64 1.65
C LYS A 50 -5.99 -24.06 2.61
N PRO A 51 -7.14 -24.51 2.09
CA PRO A 51 -8.21 -25.11 2.89
C PRO A 51 -7.65 -26.32 3.63
N THR A 52 -7.13 -26.09 4.83
CA THR A 52 -6.42 -27.06 5.65
C THR A 52 -6.78 -26.82 7.11
N LYS A 53 -6.57 -27.86 7.92
CA LYS A 53 -7.08 -28.02 9.29
C LYS A 53 -6.98 -26.76 10.16
N ASN A 54 -8.03 -26.51 10.95
CA ASN A 54 -8.27 -25.39 11.89
C ASN A 54 -7.06 -24.90 12.73
N LYS A 55 -6.03 -25.74 12.96
CA LYS A 55 -4.89 -25.39 13.82
C LYS A 55 -4.07 -24.22 13.28
N THR A 56 -3.81 -24.16 11.97
CA THR A 56 -3.00 -23.07 11.40
C THR A 56 -3.74 -21.74 11.44
N GLN A 57 -5.04 -21.73 11.13
CA GLN A 57 -5.89 -20.55 11.25
C GLN A 57 -5.91 -20.00 12.68
N ASN A 58 -6.07 -20.88 13.68
CA ASN A 58 -6.03 -20.49 15.09
C ASN A 58 -4.70 -19.84 15.50
N ASN A 59 -3.57 -20.27 14.91
CA ASN A 59 -2.28 -19.63 15.18
C ASN A 59 -2.25 -18.18 14.64
N PHE A 60 -2.76 -17.94 13.44
CA PHE A 60 -2.79 -16.58 12.85
C PHE A 60 -3.72 -15.65 13.63
N GLU A 61 -4.85 -16.14 14.15
CA GLU A 61 -5.71 -15.36 15.04
C GLU A 61 -5.00 -14.95 16.34
N GLN A 62 -4.24 -15.87 16.92
CA GLN A 62 -3.42 -15.57 18.11
C GLN A 62 -2.32 -14.55 17.81
N ILE A 63 -1.64 -14.69 16.66
CA ILE A 63 -0.59 -13.77 16.19
C ILE A 63 -1.19 -12.37 15.95
N LYS A 64 -2.34 -12.28 15.27
CA LYS A 64 -3.08 -11.02 15.04
C LYS A 64 -3.44 -10.36 16.36
N LYS A 65 -4.05 -11.11 17.28
CA LYS A 65 -4.43 -10.60 18.61
C LYS A 65 -3.23 -10.11 19.42
N ALA A 66 -2.10 -10.79 19.33
CA ALA A 66 -0.87 -10.43 20.02
C ALA A 66 -0.06 -9.33 19.30
N GLN A 67 -0.49 -8.87 18.11
CA GLN A 67 0.19 -7.87 17.28
C GLN A 67 1.66 -8.24 17.00
N GLN A 68 1.91 -9.54 16.84
CA GLN A 68 3.25 -10.09 16.70
C GLN A 68 3.79 -9.89 15.28
N TRP A 69 5.10 -9.65 15.20
CA TRP A 69 5.83 -9.61 13.95
C TRP A 69 6.09 -11.02 13.44
N LEU A 70 6.00 -11.19 12.12
CA LEU A 70 6.27 -12.44 11.42
C LEU A 70 7.21 -12.23 10.25
N ASP A 71 8.19 -13.11 10.12
CA ASP A 71 8.89 -13.34 8.87
C ASP A 71 8.10 -14.40 8.10
N VAL A 72 7.55 -14.04 6.95
CA VAL A 72 6.74 -14.92 6.11
C VAL A 72 7.40 -15.09 4.75
N THR A 73 7.35 -16.31 4.22
CA THR A 73 7.72 -16.61 2.84
C THR A 73 6.50 -17.08 2.08
N LEU A 74 6.20 -16.39 0.99
CA LEU A 74 5.10 -16.64 0.10
C LEU A 74 5.64 -17.19 -1.22
N ASN A 75 4.99 -18.24 -1.73
CA ASN A 75 5.33 -18.74 -3.06
C ASN A 75 4.71 -17.88 -4.17
N ALA A 76 4.93 -18.28 -5.42
CA ALA A 76 4.39 -17.61 -6.62
C ALA A 76 2.85 -17.47 -6.68
N LYS A 77 2.11 -18.18 -5.82
CA LYS A 77 0.64 -18.08 -5.70
C LYS A 77 0.21 -17.27 -4.46
N ASN A 78 1.17 -16.67 -3.78
CA ASN A 78 1.06 -16.07 -2.46
C ASN A 78 0.57 -17.02 -1.37
N GLU A 79 0.79 -18.32 -1.51
CA GLU A 79 0.51 -19.27 -0.43
C GLU A 79 1.64 -19.21 0.60
N ILE A 80 1.29 -19.29 1.89
CA ILE A 80 2.28 -19.33 2.97
C ILE A 80 3.01 -20.67 2.94
N GLU A 81 4.30 -20.65 2.62
CA GLU A 81 5.15 -21.84 2.70
C GLU A 81 5.77 -22.03 4.07
N ARG A 82 6.25 -20.93 4.66
CA ARG A 82 6.85 -20.88 5.99
C ARG A 82 6.58 -19.53 6.64
N PHE A 83 6.44 -19.55 7.96
CA PHE A 83 6.42 -18.34 8.76
C PHE A 83 7.07 -18.59 10.12
N THR A 84 7.71 -17.55 10.66
CA THR A 84 8.28 -17.57 12.01
C THR A 84 7.83 -16.32 12.74
N VAL A 85 7.30 -16.49 13.94
CA VAL A 85 7.03 -15.36 14.84
C VAL A 85 8.36 -14.81 15.34
N THR A 86 8.59 -13.53 15.13
CA THR A 86 9.82 -12.85 15.52
C THR A 86 9.58 -11.91 16.68
N ALA A 87 10.65 -11.57 17.41
CA ALA A 87 10.60 -10.43 18.30
C ALA A 87 10.19 -9.18 17.52
N ALA A 88 9.55 -8.24 18.20
CA ALA A 88 9.26 -6.97 17.57
C ALA A 88 10.55 -6.41 16.97
N ALA A 89 10.50 -5.97 15.70
CA ALA A 89 11.48 -4.99 15.26
C ALA A 89 11.45 -3.88 16.31
N SER A 90 12.60 -3.38 16.77
CA SER A 90 12.65 -2.28 17.74
C SER A 90 11.66 -1.24 17.24
N ASP A 91 10.52 -1.13 17.89
CA ASP A 91 9.38 -0.36 17.38
C ASP A 91 9.82 1.09 17.51
N LEU A 92 10.48 1.61 16.48
CA LEU A 92 10.89 3.02 16.42
C LEU A 92 9.64 3.91 16.38
N SER A 93 8.46 3.35 16.06
CA SER A 93 7.18 3.91 16.47
C SER A 93 7.00 3.71 17.97
N GLY A 94 7.74 4.49 18.78
CA GLY A 94 7.38 4.68 20.17
C GLY A 94 5.89 5.00 20.23
N LYS A 95 5.13 4.29 21.07
CA LYS A 95 3.73 4.63 21.35
C LYS A 95 3.72 6.08 21.82
N ALA A 96 3.50 7.00 20.89
CA ALA A 96 3.31 8.39 21.20
C ALA A 96 2.10 8.43 22.13
N ASN A 97 2.30 8.89 23.37
CA ASN A 97 1.20 9.13 24.28
C ASN A 97 0.20 10.03 23.53
N LEU A 98 -0.97 9.48 23.22
CA LEU A 98 -1.98 10.11 22.38
C LEU A 98 -2.50 11.37 23.06
N VAL A 99 -1.99 12.51 22.58
CA VAL A 99 -2.44 13.85 22.92
C VAL A 99 -3.71 14.17 22.13
N GLN A 100 -4.55 15.00 22.75
CA GLN A 100 -5.93 15.31 22.45
C GLN A 100 -6.26 15.56 20.96
N PRO A 101 -7.50 15.24 20.53
CA PRO A 101 -7.98 15.53 19.19
C PRO A 101 -7.96 17.03 18.94
N LEU A 102 -7.07 17.49 18.06
CA LEU A 102 -7.24 18.75 17.37
C LEU A 102 -8.01 18.47 16.08
N PRO A 103 -9.07 19.24 15.76
CA PRO A 103 -9.81 19.07 14.51
C PRO A 103 -8.86 19.16 13.30
N ASN A 104 -9.05 18.29 12.32
CA ASN A 104 -8.30 18.24 11.05
C ASN A 104 -8.57 19.45 10.13
N GLU A 105 -9.11 20.55 10.65
CA GLU A 105 -9.75 21.59 9.85
C GLU A 105 -8.77 22.43 9.01
N ASP A 106 -7.46 22.36 9.32
CA ASP A 106 -6.47 23.24 8.68
C ASP A 106 -5.60 22.57 7.59
N TYR A 107 -5.74 21.27 7.32
CA TYR A 107 -4.91 20.65 6.28
C TYR A 107 -5.39 21.03 4.87
N VAL A 108 -4.62 21.90 4.20
CA VAL A 108 -4.90 22.35 2.83
C VAL A 108 -3.78 21.88 1.88
N PRO A 109 -4.07 20.97 0.93
CA PRO A 109 -3.10 20.57 -0.09
C PRO A 109 -2.71 21.74 -0.99
N THR A 110 -1.42 21.82 -1.30
CA THR A 110 -0.89 22.86 -2.22
C THR A 110 -1.49 22.68 -3.61
N VAL A 111 -1.88 23.77 -4.25
CA VAL A 111 -2.24 23.80 -5.68
C VAL A 111 -1.00 24.15 -6.48
N ILE A 112 -0.51 23.20 -7.26
CA ILE A 112 0.62 23.37 -8.16
C ILE A 112 0.16 24.19 -9.39
N PRO A 113 0.87 25.28 -9.76
CA PRO A 113 0.47 26.19 -10.83
C PRO A 113 0.25 25.58 -12.22
N SER A 114 0.88 24.45 -12.54
CA SER A 114 0.75 23.82 -13.86
C SER A 114 1.10 22.33 -13.87
N MET A 115 0.65 21.62 -14.91
CA MET A 115 1.07 20.24 -15.16
C MET A 115 2.55 20.10 -15.49
N GLU A 116 3.19 21.13 -16.05
CA GLU A 116 4.62 21.12 -16.31
C GLU A 116 5.41 21.09 -15.00
N GLU A 117 5.03 21.94 -14.05
CA GLU A 117 5.61 21.97 -12.71
C GLU A 117 5.33 20.68 -11.92
N ALA A 118 4.10 20.16 -11.98
CA ALA A 118 3.77 18.87 -11.38
C ALA A 118 4.66 17.74 -11.95
N ARG A 119 4.92 17.72 -13.26
CA ARG A 119 5.85 16.77 -13.88
C ARG A 119 7.30 17.01 -13.46
N ALA A 120 7.71 18.26 -13.23
CA ALA A 120 9.05 18.57 -12.73
C ALA A 120 9.25 18.02 -11.32
N ILE A 121 8.31 18.25 -10.41
CA ILE A 121 8.30 17.70 -9.05
C ILE A 121 8.28 16.16 -9.09
N PHE A 122 7.43 15.56 -9.93
CA PHE A 122 7.35 14.10 -10.10
C PHE A 122 8.71 13.48 -10.42
N ARG A 123 9.51 14.11 -11.30
CA ARG A 123 10.82 13.60 -11.74
C ARG A 123 11.92 13.71 -10.68
N GLN A 124 11.71 14.47 -9.61
CA GLN A 124 12.67 14.56 -8.51
C GLN A 124 12.61 13.36 -7.57
N ALA A 125 11.52 12.58 -7.62
CA ALA A 125 11.36 11.43 -6.76
C ALA A 125 12.43 10.37 -7.03
N ARG A 126 13.00 9.84 -5.94
CA ARG A 126 14.03 8.81 -6.02
C ARG A 126 13.52 7.53 -6.66
N TYR A 127 14.42 6.87 -7.37
CA TYR A 127 14.21 5.50 -7.83
C TYR A 127 14.17 4.55 -6.63
N VAL A 128 13.27 3.58 -6.67
CA VAL A 128 12.91 2.74 -5.51
C VAL A 128 13.47 1.33 -5.65
N ASN A 129 13.79 0.70 -4.52
CA ASN A 129 14.03 -0.73 -4.51
C ASN A 129 12.77 -1.46 -5.02
N LYS A 130 12.96 -2.49 -5.86
CA LYS A 130 11.87 -3.24 -6.51
C LYS A 130 10.90 -3.83 -5.49
N ASP A 131 11.41 -4.19 -4.31
CA ASP A 131 10.67 -4.94 -3.29
C ASP A 131 10.11 -4.07 -2.16
N SER A 132 10.31 -2.75 -2.24
CA SER A 132 9.82 -1.78 -1.25
C SER A 132 8.29 -1.82 -1.07
N GLN A 133 7.80 -1.49 0.13
CA GLN A 133 6.36 -1.34 0.35
C GLN A 133 5.80 -0.02 -0.20
N CYS A 134 4.55 -0.03 -0.68
CA CYS A 134 3.91 1.15 -1.29
C CYS A 134 3.78 2.33 -0.33
N PHE A 135 3.43 2.06 0.92
CA PHE A 135 3.28 3.11 1.92
C PHE A 135 4.61 3.78 2.27
N ASN A 136 5.73 3.03 2.30
CA ASN A 136 7.07 3.60 2.51
C ASN A 136 7.44 4.55 1.38
N ARG A 137 7.30 4.11 0.13
CA ARG A 137 7.52 4.97 -1.04
C ARG A 137 6.64 6.22 -1.01
N ALA A 138 5.34 6.04 -0.79
CA ALA A 138 4.41 7.16 -0.77
C ALA A 138 4.72 8.13 0.37
N HIS A 139 5.17 7.65 1.52
CA HIS A 139 5.59 8.49 2.64
C HIS A 139 6.83 9.31 2.30
N ILE A 140 7.88 8.67 1.78
CA ILE A 140 9.13 9.36 1.40
C ILE A 140 8.92 10.35 0.26
N TRP A 141 8.24 9.98 -0.83
CA TRP A 141 8.00 10.92 -1.92
C TRP A 141 7.22 12.16 -1.45
N SER A 142 6.22 11.97 -0.59
CA SER A 142 5.46 13.09 -0.02
C SER A 142 6.34 13.97 0.87
N TYR A 143 7.21 13.36 1.69
CA TYR A 143 8.17 14.06 2.55
C TYR A 143 9.17 14.85 1.73
N GLU A 144 9.79 14.24 0.73
CA GLU A 144 10.78 14.88 -0.15
C GLU A 144 10.19 16.06 -0.91
N TRP A 145 8.98 15.94 -1.44
CA TRP A 145 8.33 17.07 -2.13
C TRP A 145 7.93 18.18 -1.16
N PHE A 146 7.56 17.85 0.07
CA PHE A 146 7.32 18.84 1.11
C PHE A 146 8.61 19.61 1.44
N VAL A 147 9.72 18.92 1.78
CA VAL A 147 10.96 19.59 2.19
C VAL A 147 11.65 20.34 1.04
N ASN A 148 11.58 19.83 -0.19
CA ASN A 148 12.29 20.41 -1.34
C ASN A 148 11.48 21.45 -2.11
N ASN A 149 10.15 21.37 -2.09
CA ASN A 149 9.28 22.21 -2.92
C ASN A 149 8.13 22.88 -2.13
N ASN A 150 8.06 22.68 -0.81
CA ASN A 150 6.95 23.15 0.03
C ASN A 150 5.57 22.69 -0.48
N VAL A 151 5.50 21.45 -1.00
CA VAL A 151 4.27 20.86 -1.53
C VAL A 151 3.58 20.01 -0.47
N ASN A 152 2.44 20.50 0.02
CA ASN A 152 1.52 19.73 0.84
C ASN A 152 0.70 18.79 -0.06
N SER A 153 1.06 17.51 -0.07
CA SER A 153 0.37 16.49 -0.88
C SER A 153 -0.70 15.73 -0.08
N ASN A 154 -1.75 15.26 -0.74
CA ASN A 154 -2.62 14.24 -0.16
C ASN A 154 -1.97 12.86 -0.29
N LYS A 155 -2.45 11.88 0.49
CA LYS A 155 -2.36 10.47 0.08
C LYS A 155 -3.68 10.00 -0.49
N THR A 156 -3.60 9.30 -1.61
CA THR A 156 -4.73 8.58 -2.21
C THR A 156 -4.51 7.09 -1.96
N TRP A 157 -5.46 6.48 -1.27
CA TRP A 157 -5.46 5.06 -0.95
C TRP A 157 -6.49 4.36 -1.84
N ILE A 158 -6.14 3.22 -2.41
CA ILE A 158 -7.09 2.28 -3.02
C ILE A 158 -7.13 1.02 -2.16
N PHE A 159 -8.32 0.58 -1.78
CA PHE A 159 -8.56 -0.67 -1.06
C PHE A 159 -9.27 -1.65 -1.97
N PHE A 160 -8.78 -2.89 -2.00
CA PHE A 160 -9.35 -3.95 -2.80
C PHE A 160 -10.28 -4.81 -1.95
N THR A 161 -11.48 -5.06 -2.45
CA THR A 161 -12.48 -5.90 -1.77
C THR A 161 -12.01 -7.35 -1.69
N ARG A 162 -12.50 -8.10 -0.68
CA ARG A 162 -12.27 -9.55 -0.59
C ARG A 162 -12.79 -10.25 -1.84
N ARG A 163 -13.96 -9.83 -2.33
CA ARG A 163 -14.52 -10.24 -3.63
C ARG A 163 -13.51 -10.11 -4.78
N TYR A 164 -12.88 -8.95 -4.94
CA TYR A 164 -11.90 -8.72 -6.01
C TYR A 164 -10.64 -9.57 -5.82
N ILE A 165 -10.10 -9.58 -4.60
CA ILE A 165 -8.91 -10.35 -4.24
C ILE A 165 -9.11 -11.84 -4.56
N ARG A 166 -10.28 -12.41 -4.22
CA ARG A 166 -10.63 -13.80 -4.50
C ARG A 166 -10.81 -14.04 -6.00
N LYS A 167 -11.62 -13.21 -6.67
CA LYS A 167 -11.94 -13.32 -8.11
C LYS A 167 -10.68 -13.33 -8.98
N PHE A 168 -9.72 -12.47 -8.67
CA PHE A 168 -8.53 -12.29 -9.50
C PHE A 168 -7.24 -12.86 -8.89
N LYS A 169 -7.31 -13.48 -7.72
CA LYS A 169 -6.13 -13.88 -6.95
C LYS A 169 -5.15 -12.69 -6.80
N PHE A 170 -5.69 -11.50 -6.54
CA PHE A 170 -4.90 -10.28 -6.43
C PHE A 170 -4.00 -10.33 -5.20
N GLU A 171 -2.81 -9.76 -5.29
CA GLU A 171 -1.73 -9.97 -4.30
C GLU A 171 -1.72 -8.91 -3.20
N TRP A 172 -2.46 -7.82 -3.40
CA TRP A 172 -2.52 -6.70 -2.47
C TRP A 172 -3.94 -6.44 -2.00
N TRP A 173 -4.11 -6.04 -0.75
CA TRP A 173 -5.41 -5.59 -0.24
C TRP A 173 -5.55 -4.07 -0.19
N PHE A 174 -4.44 -3.35 -0.31
CA PHE A 174 -4.44 -1.91 -0.57
C PHE A 174 -3.22 -1.49 -1.37
N HIS A 175 -3.30 -0.29 -1.94
CA HIS A 175 -2.16 0.43 -2.48
C HIS A 175 -2.32 1.92 -2.16
N VAL A 176 -1.22 2.65 -2.07
CA VAL A 176 -1.23 4.08 -1.75
C VAL A 176 -0.18 4.81 -2.57
N ALA A 177 -0.53 6.01 -3.00
CA ALA A 177 0.37 6.94 -3.65
C ALA A 177 0.08 8.37 -3.19
N PRO A 178 1.09 9.27 -3.24
CA PRO A 178 0.85 10.69 -3.08
C PRO A 178 -0.08 11.21 -4.18
N SER A 179 -0.80 12.29 -3.90
CA SER A 179 -1.61 13.00 -4.87
C SER A 179 -1.53 14.51 -4.62
N VAL A 180 -1.60 15.29 -5.69
CA VAL A 180 -1.44 16.74 -5.67
C VAL A 180 -2.61 17.41 -6.39
N ARG A 181 -2.89 18.66 -6.04
CA ARG A 181 -3.80 19.51 -6.79
C ARG A 181 -3.01 20.29 -7.82
N VAL A 182 -3.47 20.35 -9.06
CA VAL A 182 -2.78 21.02 -10.18
C VAL A 182 -3.77 21.91 -10.91
N MET A 183 -3.36 23.14 -11.22
CA MET A 183 -4.12 24.04 -12.08
C MET A 183 -3.94 23.61 -13.56
N GLU A 184 -5.04 23.27 -14.22
CA GLU A 184 -5.11 22.91 -15.64
C GLU A 184 -6.28 23.65 -16.28
N ASP A 185 -6.01 24.49 -17.27
CA ASP A 185 -7.03 25.23 -18.02
C ASP A 185 -7.95 26.07 -17.10
N GLY A 186 -7.38 26.65 -16.03
CA GLY A 186 -8.11 27.43 -15.03
C GLY A 186 -8.93 26.60 -14.03
N ILE A 187 -8.80 25.27 -14.06
CA ILE A 187 -9.51 24.35 -13.17
C ILE A 187 -8.50 23.58 -12.32
N VAL A 188 -8.74 23.51 -11.01
CA VAL A 188 -7.94 22.69 -10.10
C VAL A 188 -8.35 21.22 -10.25
N LYS A 189 -7.42 20.37 -10.71
CA LYS A 189 -7.60 18.92 -10.87
C LYS A 189 -6.67 18.16 -9.95
N GLU A 190 -7.10 17.01 -9.45
CA GLU A 190 -6.23 16.12 -8.69
C GLU A 190 -5.43 15.21 -9.62
N LYS A 191 -4.15 14.99 -9.27
CA LYS A 191 -3.28 14.01 -9.92
C LYS A 191 -2.63 13.10 -8.90
N VAL A 192 -2.63 11.80 -9.19
CA VAL A 192 -1.89 10.80 -8.43
C VAL A 192 -0.46 10.72 -8.97
N MET A 193 0.50 10.69 -8.05
CA MET A 193 1.93 10.83 -8.32
C MET A 193 2.67 9.53 -7.95
N ASP A 194 2.33 8.44 -8.64
CA ASP A 194 2.90 7.12 -8.37
C ASP A 194 4.10 6.82 -9.28
N VAL A 195 5.29 7.10 -8.77
CA VAL A 195 6.54 7.02 -9.54
C VAL A 195 6.93 5.59 -9.88
N LYS A 196 6.45 4.60 -9.12
CA LYS A 196 6.72 3.18 -9.40
C LYS A 196 5.91 2.69 -10.61
N TYR A 197 4.66 3.14 -10.73
CA TYR A 197 3.71 2.57 -11.69
C TYR A 197 3.35 3.50 -12.85
N SER A 198 3.86 4.74 -12.86
CA SER A 198 3.58 5.71 -13.92
C SER A 198 4.83 6.49 -14.34
N ARG A 199 4.80 7.05 -15.55
CA ARG A 199 5.87 7.92 -16.08
C ARG A 199 5.63 9.41 -15.79
N GLY A 200 4.57 9.73 -15.06
CA GLY A 200 4.18 11.10 -14.74
C GLY A 200 2.83 11.14 -14.03
N PRO A 201 2.37 12.34 -13.61
CA PRO A 201 1.13 12.50 -12.88
C PRO A 201 -0.07 11.98 -13.68
N LEU A 202 -0.88 11.11 -13.07
CA LEU A 202 -2.08 10.52 -13.67
C LEU A 202 -3.34 11.10 -13.04
N ASN A 203 -4.45 11.14 -13.78
CA ASN A 203 -5.75 11.29 -13.12
C ASN A 203 -6.08 10.03 -12.31
N LEU A 204 -7.04 10.13 -11.39
CA LEU A 204 -7.39 9.03 -10.49
C LEU A 204 -7.76 7.74 -11.24
N LYS A 205 -8.64 7.82 -12.25
CA LYS A 205 -9.10 6.66 -13.02
C LYS A 205 -7.94 5.95 -13.72
N ASN A 206 -7.08 6.70 -14.42
CA ASN A 206 -5.92 6.14 -15.09
C ASN A 206 -4.95 5.47 -14.11
N TRP A 207 -4.83 5.98 -12.89
CA TRP A 207 -4.01 5.35 -11.85
C TRP A 207 -4.67 4.09 -11.29
N THR A 208 -5.97 4.10 -11.00
CA THR A 208 -6.67 2.90 -10.52
C THR A 208 -6.65 1.79 -11.56
N ASP A 209 -6.78 2.12 -12.85
CA ASP A 209 -6.80 1.16 -13.96
C ASP A 209 -5.52 0.35 -14.12
N ILE A 210 -4.41 0.81 -13.53
CA ILE A 210 -3.17 0.02 -13.46
C ILE A 210 -3.40 -1.27 -12.65
N PHE A 211 -4.26 -1.20 -11.63
CA PHE A 211 -4.49 -2.29 -10.68
C PHE A 211 -5.78 -3.07 -10.96
N MET A 212 -6.75 -2.45 -11.64
CA MET A 212 -8.08 -3.02 -11.89
C MET A 212 -8.09 -3.92 -13.13
N ARG A 213 -8.38 -5.21 -12.95
CA ARG A 213 -8.46 -6.21 -14.03
C ARG A 213 -9.82 -6.29 -14.72
N ASP A 214 -10.84 -5.64 -14.16
CA ASP A 214 -12.19 -5.57 -14.72
C ASP A 214 -12.68 -4.14 -14.97
N ASP A 215 -11.75 -3.18 -15.06
CA ASP A 215 -12.04 -1.76 -15.35
C ASP A 215 -13.06 -1.12 -14.39
N ALA A 216 -13.31 -1.73 -13.23
CA ALA A 216 -14.29 -1.26 -12.28
C ALA A 216 -13.91 0.13 -11.74
N VAL A 217 -14.91 1.01 -11.62
CA VAL A 217 -14.75 2.32 -11.00
C VAL A 217 -14.76 2.14 -9.49
N CYS A 218 -13.67 2.54 -8.82
CA CYS A 218 -13.62 2.56 -7.36
C CYS A 218 -14.40 3.78 -6.84
N PRO A 219 -15.53 3.63 -6.12
CA PRO A 219 -16.19 4.74 -5.44
C PRO A 219 -15.30 5.34 -4.34
N ARG A 220 -15.49 6.64 -4.10
CA ARG A 220 -14.88 7.33 -2.96
C ARG A 220 -15.59 6.92 -1.67
N VAL A 221 -14.82 6.69 -0.61
CA VAL A 221 -15.31 6.57 0.76
C VAL A 221 -14.69 7.68 1.62
N GLU A 222 -15.37 8.05 2.71
CA GLU A 222 -14.89 9.08 3.62
C GLU A 222 -14.27 8.49 4.89
N THR A 223 -14.75 7.31 5.32
CA THR A 223 -14.20 6.60 6.48
C THR A 223 -13.54 5.29 6.07
N TYR A 224 -12.73 4.72 6.97
CA TYR A 224 -12.16 3.39 6.75
C TYR A 224 -13.24 2.30 6.87
N SER A 225 -14.20 2.47 7.77
CA SER A 225 -15.31 1.53 7.98
C SER A 225 -16.25 1.41 6.78
N ASP A 226 -16.41 2.45 5.96
CA ASP A 226 -17.13 2.41 4.68
C ASP A 226 -16.55 1.37 3.70
N TYR A 227 -15.26 1.05 3.81
CA TYR A 227 -14.63 -0.06 3.10
C TYR A 227 -14.68 -1.34 3.95
N ALA A 228 -14.21 -1.28 5.20
CA ALA A 228 -13.98 -2.46 6.02
C ALA A 228 -15.27 -3.25 6.34
N ASN A 229 -16.42 -2.57 6.45
CA ASN A 229 -17.72 -3.20 6.72
C ASN A 229 -18.40 -3.80 5.48
N TYR A 230 -17.87 -3.53 4.28
CA TYR A 230 -18.45 -4.00 3.02
C TYR A 230 -17.44 -4.76 2.17
N PRO A 231 -16.77 -5.80 2.72
CA PRO A 231 -15.68 -6.50 2.04
C PRO A 231 -16.11 -7.23 0.76
N GLU A 232 -17.41 -7.47 0.58
CA GLU A 232 -18.01 -8.14 -0.58
C GLU A 232 -18.75 -7.19 -1.55
N SER A 233 -18.87 -5.91 -1.19
CA SER A 233 -19.58 -4.92 -2.00
C SER A 233 -18.63 -4.25 -2.98
N GLY A 234 -18.99 -4.25 -4.26
CA GLY A 234 -18.16 -3.67 -5.31
C GLY A 234 -16.84 -4.42 -5.52
N THR A 235 -15.86 -3.71 -6.06
CA THR A 235 -14.56 -4.27 -6.44
C THR A 235 -13.41 -3.61 -5.69
N CYS A 236 -13.48 -2.30 -5.51
CA CYS A 236 -12.49 -1.48 -4.82
C CYS A 236 -13.16 -0.24 -4.26
N PHE A 237 -12.48 0.44 -3.35
CA PHE A 237 -12.83 1.75 -2.84
C PHE A 237 -11.59 2.63 -2.83
N TYR A 238 -11.74 3.95 -2.85
CA TYR A 238 -10.61 4.85 -2.61
C TYR A 238 -10.94 5.91 -1.57
N MET A 239 -9.92 6.37 -0.87
CA MET A 239 -10.05 7.47 0.09
C MET A 239 -8.83 8.38 0.07
N ARG A 240 -8.96 9.54 0.72
CA ARG A 240 -7.88 10.53 0.84
C ARG A 240 -7.54 10.77 2.30
N SER A 241 -6.27 11.06 2.55
CA SER A 241 -5.77 11.56 3.84
C SER A 241 -4.72 12.64 3.62
N SER A 242 -4.30 13.32 4.68
CA SER A 242 -3.11 14.19 4.62
C SER A 242 -1.84 13.35 4.37
N MET A 243 -0.76 14.00 3.92
CA MET A 243 0.54 13.35 3.68
C MET A 243 1.16 12.65 4.89
N TYR A 244 0.74 13.03 6.11
CA TYR A 244 1.32 12.55 7.36
C TYR A 244 0.87 11.13 7.75
N TYR A 245 -0.26 10.66 7.21
CA TYR A 245 -0.73 9.29 7.44
C TYR A 245 0.18 8.30 6.74
N TYR A 246 0.72 7.34 7.48
CA TYR A 246 1.76 6.45 7.00
C TYR A 246 1.21 5.11 6.54
N GLN A 247 0.35 4.46 7.32
CA GLN A 247 -0.21 3.13 7.04
C GLN A 247 -1.74 3.10 7.20
N PRO A 248 -2.46 2.09 6.66
CA PRO A 248 -3.91 1.96 6.88
C PRO A 248 -4.33 1.98 8.35
N VAL A 249 -3.49 1.45 9.25
CA VAL A 249 -3.75 1.48 10.70
C VAL A 249 -3.85 2.91 11.25
N ASP A 250 -3.19 3.89 10.64
CA ASP A 250 -3.32 5.30 11.04
C ASP A 250 -4.71 5.84 10.71
N ILE A 251 -5.25 5.45 9.55
CA ILE A 251 -6.57 5.86 9.09
C ILE A 251 -7.66 5.23 9.97
N GLU A 252 -7.52 3.92 10.22
CA GLU A 252 -8.40 3.19 11.13
C GLU A 252 -8.34 3.78 12.55
N SER A 253 -7.15 4.17 13.02
CA SER A 253 -6.95 4.80 14.31
C SER A 253 -7.59 6.19 14.38
N GLN A 254 -7.54 6.96 13.30
CA GLN A 254 -8.22 8.25 13.19
C GLN A 254 -9.72 8.09 13.35
N GLU A 255 -10.31 7.15 12.62
CA GLU A 255 -11.75 6.92 12.71
C GLU A 255 -12.18 6.39 14.09
N THR A 256 -11.46 5.38 14.59
CA THR A 256 -11.89 4.66 15.80
C THR A 256 -11.58 5.44 17.08
N TRP A 257 -10.47 6.18 17.12
CA TRP A 257 -9.95 6.82 18.33
C TRP A 257 -9.79 8.34 18.21
N GLY A 258 -10.05 8.92 17.04
CA GLY A 258 -9.78 10.34 16.79
C GLY A 258 -8.28 10.66 16.72
N THR A 259 -7.43 9.66 16.50
CA THR A 259 -5.96 9.84 16.43
C THR A 259 -5.59 10.65 15.19
N MET A 260 -4.99 11.82 15.41
CA MET A 260 -4.56 12.72 14.35
C MET A 260 -3.06 12.61 14.11
N LYS A 261 -2.63 12.70 12.85
CA LYS A 261 -1.22 12.86 12.47
C LYS A 261 -1.02 14.22 11.79
N PRO A 262 -0.63 15.28 12.54
CA PRO A 262 -0.51 16.62 11.99
C PRO A 262 0.91 16.97 11.49
N ASN A 263 1.88 16.08 11.70
CA ASN A 263 3.28 16.32 11.34
C ASN A 263 3.99 15.03 10.94
N TRP A 264 5.20 15.18 10.39
CA TRP A 264 6.10 14.08 10.10
C TRP A 264 6.72 13.55 11.39
N TYR A 265 6.67 12.25 11.60
CA TYR A 265 7.40 11.59 12.67
C TYR A 265 8.74 11.10 12.12
N ASP A 266 9.85 11.64 12.63
CA ASP A 266 11.20 11.30 12.17
C ASP A 266 11.46 9.79 12.18
N THR A 267 10.89 9.06 13.13
CA THR A 267 11.05 7.60 13.21
C THR A 267 10.35 6.87 12.06
N GLU A 268 9.21 7.37 11.58
CA GLU A 268 8.50 6.84 10.42
C GLU A 268 9.24 7.17 9.12
N VAL A 269 9.71 8.42 8.99
CA VAL A 269 10.50 8.86 7.83
C VAL A 269 11.79 8.04 7.75
N LYS A 270 12.53 7.88 8.85
CA LYS A 270 13.75 7.06 8.90
C LYS A 270 13.49 5.60 8.56
N ALA A 271 12.44 5.01 9.14
CA ALA A 271 12.07 3.62 8.85
C ALA A 271 11.67 3.42 7.38
N ALA A 272 10.93 4.37 6.81
CA ALA A 272 10.51 4.34 5.41
C ALA A 272 11.71 4.50 4.45
N TYR A 273 12.68 5.37 4.77
CA TYR A 273 13.92 5.48 3.98
C TYR A 273 14.72 4.19 3.98
N LEU A 274 14.92 3.61 5.17
CA LEU A 274 15.68 2.37 5.33
C LEU A 274 15.05 1.22 4.54
N GLU A 275 13.72 1.06 4.57
CA GLU A 275 13.06 -0.03 3.84
C GLU A 275 12.96 0.22 2.34
N ALA A 276 12.61 1.45 1.93
CA ALA A 276 12.30 1.69 0.52
C ALA A 276 13.54 1.92 -0.35
N PHE A 277 14.65 2.37 0.25
CA PHE A 277 15.84 2.84 -0.45
C PHE A 277 17.16 2.26 0.09
N ASP A 278 17.14 1.41 1.12
CA ASP A 278 18.34 0.88 1.79
C ASP A 278 19.30 1.99 2.31
N GLU A 279 18.75 3.17 2.63
CA GLU A 279 19.50 4.35 3.09
C GLU A 279 19.22 4.65 4.58
N VAL A 280 20.29 4.90 5.34
CA VAL A 280 20.20 5.45 6.71
C VAL A 280 20.40 6.96 6.62
N ILE A 281 19.39 7.72 7.06
CA ILE A 281 19.41 9.19 7.13
C ILE A 281 19.60 9.73 8.55
#